data_AF-A0A7C2GZC5-F1
#
_entry.id   AF-A0A7C2GZC5-F1
#
_cell.length_a   1.000
_cell.length_b   1.000
_cell.length_c   1.000
_cell.angle_alpha   90.00
_cell.angle_beta   90.00
_cell.angle_gamma   90.00
#
_symmetry.space_group_name_H-M   'P 1'
#
loop_
_entity.id
_entity.type
_entity.pdbx_description
1 polymer ?
#
loop_
_entity_poly.entity_id
_entity_poly.type
_entity_poly.pdbx_seq_one_letter_code
_entity_poly.pdbx_strand_id
1 'polypeptide(L)'
;MRKRLDEPDDRQLVAEAKNGNLEAFGLLVERYQNRLYQIVRRFVPNHEDADDLIQETWMQAFQALPSFREEAGFYTWIYRIALNLTINFLRKQKKEKQRESYEVLEKGPEEISGKKLAATGEDPGLYELREKIEMAIKKLPLPYRSAFILVTQEGLNYRQVAKILGCSENTVAWRMFKAREKLQKELQPYLARGK
;
A
#
# COMPACT_ATOMS: atom_id res chain seq x y z
N MET A 1 -5.48 17.97 -13.16
CA MET A 1 -4.68 18.82 -12.25
C MET A 1 -3.81 19.73 -13.10
N ARG A 2 -3.97 21.06 -12.98
CA ARG A 2 -3.12 22.04 -13.65
C ARG A 2 -1.74 22.00 -12.98
N LYS A 3 -0.67 21.69 -13.71
CA LYS A 3 0.70 22.02 -13.27
C LYS A 3 0.74 23.54 -13.04
N ARG A 4 1.03 24.00 -11.83
CA ARG A 4 1.47 25.38 -11.62
C ARG A 4 2.81 25.50 -12.35
N LEU A 5 2.95 26.48 -13.23
CA LEU A 5 4.11 26.63 -14.12
C LEU A 5 5.42 26.95 -13.36
N ASP A 6 5.35 27.21 -12.06
CA ASP A 6 6.48 27.58 -11.20
C ASP A 6 6.91 26.49 -10.19
N GLU A 7 6.31 25.30 -10.23
CA GLU A 7 6.71 24.22 -9.32
C GLU A 7 7.99 23.53 -9.83
N PRO A 8 9.07 23.45 -9.02
CA PRO A 8 10.29 22.77 -9.43
C PRO A 8 10.02 21.33 -9.85
N ASP A 9 10.64 20.91 -10.95
CA ASP A 9 10.54 19.53 -11.43
C ASP A 9 11.20 18.57 -10.43
N ASP A 10 10.66 17.36 -10.32
CA ASP A 10 11.16 16.34 -9.40
C ASP A 10 12.66 16.08 -9.59
N ARG A 11 13.15 16.09 -10.84
CA ARG A 11 14.57 15.86 -11.14
C ARG A 11 15.46 16.94 -10.55
N GLN A 12 15.02 18.19 -10.62
CA GLN A 12 15.76 19.31 -10.05
C GLN A 12 15.80 19.20 -8.53
N LEU A 13 14.65 18.98 -7.89
CA LEU A 13 14.56 18.81 -6.44
C LEU A 13 15.43 17.63 -5.95
N VAL A 14 15.44 16.52 -6.70
CA VAL A 14 16.30 15.37 -6.38
C VAL A 14 17.78 15.71 -6.50
N ALA A 15 18.19 16.42 -7.56
CA ALA A 15 19.58 16.83 -7.74
C ALA A 15 20.05 17.76 -6.62
N GLU A 16 19.23 18.75 -6.26
CA GLU A 16 19.52 19.66 -5.14
C GLU A 16 19.56 18.92 -3.79
N ALA A 17 18.60 18.04 -3.53
CA ALA A 17 18.54 17.25 -2.31
C ALA A 17 19.73 16.29 -2.17
N LYS A 18 20.21 15.69 -3.28
CA LYS A 18 21.45 14.89 -3.30
C LYS A 18 22.69 15.70 -2.90
N ASN A 19 22.70 17.00 -3.19
CA ASN A 19 23.78 17.92 -2.81
C ASN A 19 23.63 18.48 -1.39
N GLY A 20 22.67 17.98 -0.60
CA GLY A 20 22.45 18.36 0.79
C GLY A 20 21.42 19.49 0.99
N ASN A 21 20.71 19.92 -0.05
CA ASN A 21 19.61 20.88 0.10
C ASN A 21 18.41 20.22 0.81
N LEU A 22 18.26 20.47 2.10
CA LEU A 22 17.16 19.94 2.92
C LEU A 22 15.79 20.50 2.51
N GLU A 23 15.72 21.74 2.04
CA GLU A 23 14.46 22.35 1.58
C GLU A 23 13.95 21.65 0.32
N ALA A 24 14.85 21.32 -0.62
CA ALA A 24 14.51 20.56 -1.82
C ALA A 24 13.95 19.17 -1.47
N PHE A 25 14.53 18.50 -0.47
CA PHE A 25 13.97 17.24 0.03
C PHE A 25 12.61 17.44 0.71
N GLY A 26 12.45 18.49 1.51
CA GLY A 26 11.19 18.85 2.15
C GLY A 26 10.04 19.06 1.15
N LEU A 27 10.31 19.69 0.01
CA LEU A 27 9.33 19.86 -1.08
C LEU A 27 8.92 18.50 -1.69
N LEU A 28 9.87 17.57 -1.84
CA LEU A 28 9.55 16.20 -2.28
C LEU A 28 8.68 15.47 -1.24
N VAL A 29 8.95 15.67 0.05
CA VAL A 29 8.13 15.12 1.15
C VAL A 29 6.71 15.66 1.06
N GLU A 30 6.55 16.98 1.02
CA GLU A 30 5.23 17.63 0.98
C GLU A 30 4.40 17.16 -0.22
N ARG A 31 5.04 17.04 -1.39
CA ARG A 31 4.42 16.60 -2.63
C ARG A 31 3.89 15.17 -2.57
N TYR A 32 4.59 14.27 -1.87
CA TYR A 32 4.31 12.83 -1.95
C TYR A 32 3.81 12.17 -0.66
N GLN A 33 3.95 12.82 0.51
CA GLN A 33 3.60 12.23 1.81
C GLN A 33 2.16 11.73 1.86
N ASN A 34 1.19 12.54 1.43
CA ASN A 34 -0.22 12.17 1.47
C ASN A 34 -0.50 10.97 0.58
N ARG A 35 0.11 10.94 -0.61
CA ARG A 35 -0.09 9.83 -1.55
C ARG A 35 0.50 8.55 -1.00
N LEU A 36 1.73 8.59 -0.48
CA LEU A 36 2.38 7.44 0.16
C LEU A 36 1.58 6.95 1.37
N TYR A 37 1.09 7.88 2.20
CA TYR A 37 0.27 7.55 3.36
C TYR A 37 -0.98 6.76 2.98
N GLN A 38 -1.73 7.25 1.99
CA GLN A 38 -2.94 6.56 1.50
C GLN A 38 -2.64 5.14 1.00
N ILE A 39 -1.45 4.92 0.43
CA ILE A 39 -1.01 3.58 -0.01
C ILE A 39 -0.74 2.69 1.19
N VAL A 40 0.06 3.15 2.16
CA VAL A 40 0.37 2.39 3.37
C VAL A 40 -0.91 2.04 4.14
N ARG A 41 -1.86 2.98 4.25
CA ARG A 41 -3.18 2.77 4.88
C ARG A 41 -4.05 1.70 4.21
N ARG A 42 -3.78 1.32 2.96
CA ARG A 42 -4.46 0.17 2.31
C ARG A 42 -3.98 -1.18 2.86
N PHE A 43 -2.81 -1.20 3.49
CA PHE A 43 -2.16 -2.41 3.98
C PHE A 43 -2.27 -2.57 5.50
N VAL A 44 -2.11 -1.48 6.25
CA VAL A 44 -2.14 -1.49 7.73
C VAL A 44 -3.48 -1.00 8.29
N PRO A 45 -3.93 -1.55 9.43
CA PRO A 45 -5.27 -1.27 9.96
C PRO A 45 -5.36 0.08 10.70
N ASN A 46 -4.38 0.45 11.51
CA ASN A 46 -4.39 1.66 12.35
C ASN A 46 -3.61 2.82 11.68
N HIS A 47 -3.82 4.04 12.18
CA HIS A 47 -3.12 5.23 11.70
C HIS A 47 -1.68 5.27 12.22
N GLU A 48 -1.46 4.84 13.47
CA GLU A 48 -0.15 4.80 14.12
C GLU A 48 0.89 4.00 13.32
N ASP A 49 0.59 2.75 12.93
CA ASP A 49 1.50 1.94 12.11
C ASP A 49 1.78 2.62 10.76
N ALA A 50 0.79 3.33 10.22
CA ALA A 50 0.95 4.01 8.93
C ALA A 50 1.85 5.26 9.04
N ASP A 51 1.67 6.05 10.09
CA ASP A 51 2.48 7.22 10.38
C ASP A 51 3.95 6.79 10.61
N ASP A 52 4.16 5.75 11.43
CA ASP A 52 5.49 5.17 11.70
C ASP A 52 6.17 4.68 10.42
N LEU A 53 5.45 3.90 9.60
CA LEU A 53 5.98 3.38 8.33
C LEU A 53 6.31 4.49 7.34
N ILE A 54 5.51 5.57 7.29
CA ILE A 54 5.78 6.70 6.41
C ILE A 54 6.99 7.49 6.90
N GLN A 55 7.11 7.71 8.19
CA GLN A 55 8.29 8.35 8.76
C GLN A 55 9.55 7.53 8.46
N GLU A 56 9.51 6.22 8.69
CA GLU A 56 10.64 5.33 8.38
C GLU A 56 10.95 5.31 6.87
N THR A 57 9.92 5.35 6.02
CA THR A 57 10.09 5.47 4.56
C THR A 57 10.90 6.70 4.18
N TRP A 58 10.55 7.87 4.72
CA TRP A 58 11.25 9.11 4.40
C TRP A 58 12.66 9.14 4.98
N MET A 59 12.88 8.56 6.17
CA MET A 59 14.23 8.40 6.73
C MET A 59 15.11 7.52 5.85
N GLN A 60 14.62 6.35 5.43
CA GLN A 60 15.37 5.46 4.54
C GLN A 60 15.57 6.07 3.16
N ALA A 61 14.58 6.79 2.63
CA ALA A 61 14.70 7.51 1.37
C ALA A 61 15.78 8.60 1.47
N PHE A 62 15.80 9.39 2.55
CA PHE A 62 16.84 10.39 2.74
C PHE A 62 18.25 9.78 2.77
N GLN A 63 18.42 8.69 3.53
CA GLN A 63 19.70 7.96 3.63
C GLN A 63 20.13 7.34 2.29
N ALA A 64 19.19 6.81 1.51
CA ALA A 64 19.47 6.15 0.24
C ALA A 64 19.54 7.11 -0.96
N LEU A 65 19.09 8.37 -0.81
CA LEU A 65 19.01 9.36 -1.88
C LEU A 65 20.32 9.57 -2.66
N PRO A 66 21.51 9.62 -2.02
CA PRO A 66 22.77 9.76 -2.76
C PRO A 66 23.03 8.62 -3.75
N SER A 67 22.49 7.43 -3.47
CA SER A 67 22.65 6.24 -4.32
C SER A 67 21.57 6.10 -5.40
N PHE A 68 20.57 6.98 -5.42
CA PHE A 68 19.44 6.89 -6.35
C PHE A 68 19.90 7.20 -7.79
N ARG A 69 19.79 6.22 -8.68
CA ARG A 69 20.32 6.28 -10.06
C ARG A 69 19.37 6.88 -11.11
N GLU A 70 18.19 7.34 -10.72
CA GLU A 70 17.20 7.97 -11.62
C GLU A 70 16.72 7.10 -12.81
N GLU A 71 16.99 5.80 -12.79
CA GLU A 71 16.50 4.82 -13.77
C GLU A 71 14.95 4.69 -13.78
N ALA A 72 14.31 5.15 -12.70
CA ALA A 72 12.87 5.33 -12.57
C ALA A 72 12.60 6.70 -11.95
N GLY A 73 11.40 7.25 -12.13
CA GLY A 73 11.00 8.50 -11.46
C GLY A 73 11.09 8.39 -9.93
N PHE A 74 11.40 9.51 -9.27
CA PHE A 74 11.58 9.58 -7.80
C PHE A 74 10.40 8.98 -7.05
N TYR A 75 9.17 9.34 -7.45
CA TYR A 75 7.96 8.79 -6.85
C TYR A 75 7.94 7.25 -6.90
N THR A 76 8.26 6.64 -8.04
CA THR A 76 8.32 5.18 -8.18
C THR A 76 9.39 4.56 -7.26
N TRP A 77 10.51 5.26 -7.07
CA TRP A 77 11.58 4.79 -6.21
C TRP A 77 11.19 4.80 -4.73
N ILE A 78 10.69 5.93 -4.21
CA ILE A 78 10.24 6.00 -2.81
C ILE A 78 9.03 5.11 -2.54
N TYR A 79 8.15 4.97 -3.52
CA TYR A 79 7.03 4.05 -3.47
C TYR A 79 7.48 2.60 -3.22
N ARG A 80 8.60 2.17 -3.83
CA ARG A 80 9.18 0.84 -3.58
C ARG A 80 9.68 0.70 -2.15
N ILE A 81 10.31 1.73 -1.60
CA ILE A 81 10.78 1.75 -0.20
C ILE A 81 9.57 1.58 0.73
N ALA A 82 8.54 2.41 0.56
CA ALA A 82 7.33 2.38 1.38
C ALA A 82 6.66 0.99 1.41
N LEU A 83 6.48 0.38 0.24
CA LEU A 83 5.85 -0.94 0.14
C LEU A 83 6.70 -2.05 0.74
N ASN A 84 8.02 -2.00 0.55
CA ASN A 84 8.90 -3.01 1.12
C ASN A 84 8.84 -2.97 2.65
N LEU A 85 8.88 -1.78 3.25
CA LEU A 85 8.72 -1.61 4.69
C LEU A 85 7.37 -2.12 5.17
N THR A 86 6.28 -1.71 4.51
CA THR A 86 4.92 -2.13 4.84
C THR A 86 4.76 -3.65 4.76
N ILE A 87 5.27 -4.29 3.70
CA ILE A 87 5.18 -5.74 3.54
C ILE A 87 6.01 -6.47 4.60
N ASN A 88 7.21 -5.96 4.92
CA ASN A 88 8.07 -6.54 5.95
C ASN A 88 7.43 -6.41 7.34
N PHE A 89 6.85 -5.26 7.66
CA PHE A 89 6.08 -5.03 8.87
C PHE A 89 4.93 -6.04 9.00
N LEU A 90 4.11 -6.21 7.97
CA LEU A 90 3.01 -7.17 7.98
C LEU A 90 3.46 -8.64 8.08
N ARG A 91 4.63 -8.98 7.51
CA ARG A 91 5.23 -10.32 7.68
C ARG A 91 5.67 -10.55 9.12
N LYS A 92 6.26 -9.54 9.77
CA LYS A 92 6.70 -9.58 11.17
C LYS A 92 5.50 -9.72 12.11
N GLN A 93 4.48 -8.87 11.96
CA GLN A 93 3.24 -8.91 12.75
C GLN A 93 2.54 -10.27 12.61
N LYS A 94 2.48 -10.84 11.40
CA LYS A 94 1.93 -12.19 11.20
C LYS A 94 2.70 -13.26 11.97
N LYS A 95 4.04 -13.17 11.98
CA LYS A 95 4.91 -14.12 12.70
C LYS A 95 4.76 -13.98 14.21
N GLU A 96 4.62 -12.77 14.72
CA GLU A 96 4.36 -12.48 16.14
C GLU A 96 3.00 -13.02 16.57
N LYS A 97 1.93 -12.73 15.83
CA LYS A 97 0.60 -13.29 16.08
C LYS A 97 0.58 -14.83 16.02
N GLN A 98 1.37 -15.43 15.14
CA GLN A 98 1.53 -16.88 15.10
C GLN A 98 2.23 -17.40 16.35
N ARG A 99 3.28 -16.73 16.86
CA ARG A 99 3.98 -17.09 18.10
C ARG A 99 3.07 -16.96 19.32
N GLU A 100 2.34 -15.86 19.44
CA GLU A 100 1.35 -15.62 20.50
C GLU A 100 0.24 -16.68 20.46
N SER A 101 -0.20 -17.11 19.27
CA SER A 101 -1.18 -18.20 19.11
C SER A 101 -0.67 -19.57 19.59
N TYR A 102 0.64 -19.79 19.74
CA TYR A 102 1.19 -21.01 20.36
C TYR A 102 1.28 -20.90 21.89
N GLU A 103 1.25 -19.69 22.46
CA GLU A 103 1.18 -19.46 23.92
C GLU A 103 -0.27 -19.30 24.42
N VAL A 104 -1.20 -18.93 23.55
CA VAL A 104 -2.60 -18.66 23.91
C VAL A 104 -3.52 -19.73 23.30
N LEU A 105 -3.53 -20.92 23.91
CA LEU A 105 -4.61 -21.92 23.74
C LEU A 105 -5.82 -21.62 24.66
N GLU A 106 -6.02 -20.38 25.13
CA GLU A 106 -7.06 -20.10 26.15
C GLU A 106 -7.87 -18.81 26.00
N LYS A 107 -7.79 -18.04 24.90
CA LYS A 107 -8.74 -16.92 24.71
C LYS A 107 -9.26 -16.84 23.28
N GLY A 108 -10.59 -16.82 23.18
CA GLY A 108 -11.37 -16.79 21.95
C GLY A 108 -11.11 -15.54 21.09
N PRO A 109 -11.58 -15.55 19.83
CA PRO A 109 -11.23 -14.55 18.85
C PRO A 109 -11.85 -13.19 19.18
N GLU A 110 -11.00 -12.20 19.47
CA GLU A 110 -11.41 -10.79 19.48
C GLU A 110 -11.67 -10.29 18.05
N GLU A 111 -12.90 -9.87 17.81
CA GLU A 111 -13.34 -9.21 16.59
C GLU A 111 -12.74 -7.80 16.50
N ILE A 112 -12.01 -7.54 15.41
CA ILE A 112 -11.44 -6.23 15.11
C ILE A 112 -12.59 -5.31 14.66
N SER A 113 -13.06 -4.46 15.56
CA SER A 113 -14.03 -3.39 15.32
C SER A 113 -13.51 -2.39 14.28
N GLY A 114 -14.19 -2.31 13.14
CA GLY A 114 -13.93 -1.34 12.08
C GLY A 114 -14.39 0.06 12.47
N LYS A 115 -13.46 1.02 12.51
CA LYS A 115 -13.75 2.44 12.72
C LYS A 115 -14.41 3.01 11.45
N LYS A 116 -15.64 3.50 11.60
CA LYS A 116 -16.45 4.16 10.56
C LYS A 116 -15.74 5.43 10.06
N LEU A 117 -15.57 5.53 8.74
CA LEU A 117 -15.36 6.81 8.05
C LEU A 117 -16.65 7.12 7.29
N ALA A 118 -17.48 7.97 7.91
CA ALA A 118 -18.65 8.52 7.25
C ALA A 118 -18.22 9.70 6.37
N ALA A 119 -18.59 9.66 5.09
CA ALA A 119 -19.15 10.75 4.30
C ALA A 119 -18.82 10.57 2.81
N THR A 120 -19.85 10.31 2.00
CA THR A 120 -20.12 10.98 0.72
C THR A 120 -21.50 10.50 0.27
N GLY A 121 -22.28 11.35 -0.38
CA GLY A 121 -23.66 11.07 -0.82
C GLY A 121 -23.74 10.06 -1.97
N GLU A 122 -23.11 8.91 -1.80
CA GLU A 122 -23.24 7.73 -2.65
C GLU A 122 -24.54 6.98 -2.28
N ASP A 123 -25.17 6.37 -3.28
CA ASP A 123 -26.31 5.46 -3.10
C ASP A 123 -25.98 4.45 -1.97
N PRO A 124 -26.85 4.28 -0.95
CA PRO A 124 -26.62 3.36 0.15
C PRO A 124 -26.19 1.96 -0.30
N GLY A 125 -26.71 1.47 -1.44
CA GLY A 125 -26.33 0.18 -1.99
C GLY A 125 -24.91 0.11 -2.55
N LEU A 126 -24.39 1.22 -3.10
CA LEU A 126 -23.01 1.31 -3.59
C LEU A 126 -22.01 1.37 -2.45
N TYR A 127 -22.35 2.07 -1.36
CA TYR A 127 -21.52 2.15 -0.16
C TYR A 127 -21.35 0.78 0.50
N GLU A 128 -22.46 0.05 0.72
CA GLU A 128 -22.41 -1.30 1.29
C GLU A 128 -21.57 -2.26 0.43
N LEU A 129 -21.75 -2.23 -0.89
CA LEU A 129 -20.98 -3.07 -1.81
C LEU A 129 -19.49 -2.76 -1.74
N ARG A 130 -19.13 -1.48 -1.69
CA ARG A 130 -17.74 -1.02 -1.57
C ARG A 130 -17.09 -1.50 -0.28
N GLU A 131 -17.80 -1.38 0.85
CA GLU A 131 -17.31 -1.86 2.14
C GLU A 131 -17.07 -3.38 2.10
N LYS A 132 -17.97 -4.16 1.50
CA LYS A 132 -17.79 -5.61 1.33
C LYS A 132 -16.59 -5.95 0.46
N ILE A 133 -16.36 -5.20 -0.63
CA ILE A 133 -15.18 -5.37 -1.49
C ILE A 133 -13.89 -5.10 -0.69
N GLU A 134 -13.84 -4.01 0.07
CA GLU A 134 -12.67 -3.68 0.89
C GLU A 134 -12.39 -4.74 1.96
N MET A 135 -13.44 -5.24 2.63
CA MET A 135 -13.31 -6.35 3.57
C MET A 135 -12.80 -7.62 2.89
N ALA A 136 -13.32 -7.98 1.71
CA ALA A 136 -12.89 -9.15 0.96
C ALA A 136 -11.41 -9.04 0.55
N ILE A 137 -10.95 -7.85 0.14
CA ILE A 137 -9.54 -7.58 -0.17
C ILE A 137 -8.67 -7.75 1.09
N LYS A 138 -9.10 -7.25 2.25
CA LYS A 138 -8.37 -7.40 3.53
C LYS A 138 -8.21 -8.86 3.95
N LYS A 139 -9.19 -9.73 3.66
CA LYS A 139 -9.12 -11.18 3.94
C LYS A 139 -8.14 -11.94 3.04
N LEU A 140 -7.70 -11.37 1.91
CA LEU A 140 -6.77 -12.04 1.03
C LEU A 140 -5.43 -12.30 1.74
N PRO A 141 -4.83 -13.49 1.57
CA PRO A 141 -3.45 -13.73 1.95
C PRO A 141 -2.52 -12.64 1.39
N LEU A 142 -1.58 -12.17 2.23
CA LEU A 142 -0.71 -11.04 1.91
C LEU A 142 -0.09 -11.09 0.49
N PRO A 143 0.47 -12.22 -0.01
CA PRO A 143 1.01 -12.27 -1.36
C PRO A 143 0.00 -11.96 -2.47
N TYR A 144 -1.26 -12.37 -2.30
CA TYR A 144 -2.34 -12.12 -3.25
C TYR A 144 -2.89 -10.70 -3.11
N ARG A 145 -3.08 -10.24 -1.87
CA ARG A 145 -3.52 -8.88 -1.56
C ARG A 145 -2.55 -7.84 -2.12
N SER A 146 -1.25 -8.01 -1.88
CA SER A 146 -0.21 -7.11 -2.40
C SER A 146 -0.19 -7.10 -3.92
N ALA A 147 -0.19 -8.26 -4.59
CA ALA A 147 -0.25 -8.27 -6.06
C ALA A 147 -1.53 -7.58 -6.59
N PHE A 148 -2.68 -7.85 -5.97
CA PHE A 148 -3.96 -7.28 -6.38
C PHE A 148 -3.98 -5.75 -6.26
N ILE A 149 -3.66 -5.21 -5.08
CA ILE A 149 -3.66 -3.76 -4.84
C ILE A 149 -2.71 -3.04 -5.81
N LEU A 150 -1.50 -3.58 -6.00
CA LEU A 150 -0.48 -2.96 -6.85
C LEU A 150 -0.87 -2.93 -8.33
N VAL A 151 -1.62 -3.93 -8.81
CA VAL A 151 -2.07 -3.95 -10.20
C VAL A 151 -3.35 -3.12 -10.37
N THR A 152 -4.35 -3.32 -9.52
CA THR A 152 -5.70 -2.78 -9.78
C THR A 152 -5.90 -1.36 -9.27
N GLN A 153 -5.33 -1.05 -8.10
CA GLN A 153 -5.54 0.25 -7.47
C GLN A 153 -4.40 1.24 -7.75
N GLU A 154 -3.20 0.71 -8.03
CA GLU A 154 -1.99 1.50 -8.28
C GLU A 154 -1.62 1.54 -9.76
N GLY A 155 -2.25 0.70 -10.59
CA GLY A 155 -2.07 0.69 -12.04
C GLY A 155 -0.70 0.19 -12.50
N LEU A 156 0.05 -0.51 -11.64
CA LEU A 156 1.39 -1.00 -11.99
C LEU A 156 1.30 -2.23 -12.88
N ASN A 157 2.21 -2.31 -13.85
CA ASN A 157 2.33 -3.50 -14.69
C ASN A 157 3.04 -4.65 -13.94
N TYR A 158 2.91 -5.88 -14.45
CA TYR A 158 3.43 -7.07 -13.76
C TYR A 158 4.95 -7.03 -13.56
N ARG A 159 5.70 -6.42 -14.49
CA ARG A 159 7.15 -6.21 -14.36
C ARG A 159 7.50 -5.31 -13.17
N GLN A 160 6.78 -4.21 -12.99
CA GLN A 160 6.99 -3.30 -11.85
C GLN A 160 6.66 -4.00 -10.53
N VAL A 161 5.53 -4.70 -10.48
CA VAL A 161 5.09 -5.46 -9.30
C VAL A 161 6.08 -6.58 -8.96
N ALA A 162 6.61 -7.28 -9.96
CA ALA A 162 7.64 -8.31 -9.80
C ALA A 162 8.90 -7.74 -9.12
N LYS A 163 9.38 -6.57 -9.58
CA LYS A 163 10.52 -5.86 -8.99
C LYS A 163 10.25 -5.39 -7.55
N ILE A 164 9.02 -4.98 -7.23
CA ILE A 164 8.63 -4.59 -5.87
C ILE A 164 8.59 -5.81 -4.96
N LEU A 165 7.90 -6.87 -5.36
CA LEU A 165 7.64 -8.04 -4.53
C LEU A 165 8.81 -9.04 -4.49
N GLY A 166 9.89 -8.79 -5.24
CA GLY A 166 11.04 -9.68 -5.33
C GLY A 166 10.68 -11.06 -5.91
N CYS A 167 9.86 -11.10 -6.97
CA CYS A 167 9.40 -12.35 -7.59
C CYS A 167 9.32 -12.22 -9.13
N SER A 168 8.98 -13.29 -9.84
CA SER A 168 8.85 -13.26 -11.31
C SER A 168 7.50 -12.67 -11.77
N GLU A 169 7.43 -12.15 -13.00
CA GLU A 169 6.18 -11.67 -13.61
C GLU A 169 5.10 -12.76 -13.64
N ASN A 170 5.50 -14.01 -13.91
CA ASN A 170 4.62 -15.19 -13.85
C ASN A 170 4.05 -15.42 -12.45
N THR A 171 4.85 -15.20 -11.40
CA THR A 171 4.39 -15.28 -10.02
C THR A 171 3.35 -14.21 -9.72
N VAL A 172 3.54 -12.99 -10.24
CA VAL A 172 2.55 -11.90 -10.12
C VAL A 172 1.24 -12.28 -10.83
N ALA A 173 1.31 -12.77 -12.07
CA ALA A 173 0.15 -13.21 -12.83
C ALA A 173 -0.64 -14.32 -12.09
N TRP A 174 0.06 -15.31 -11.53
CA TRP A 174 -0.55 -16.37 -10.74
C TRP A 174 -1.19 -15.84 -9.44
N ARG A 175 -0.51 -14.92 -8.74
CA ARG A 175 -1.08 -14.26 -7.53
C ARG A 175 -2.33 -13.46 -7.86
N MET A 176 -2.34 -12.76 -9.01
CA MET A 176 -3.52 -12.03 -9.51
C MET A 176 -4.68 -12.97 -9.82
N PHE A 177 -4.41 -14.09 -10.49
CA PHE A 177 -5.42 -15.13 -10.74
C PHE A 177 -6.01 -15.64 -9.42
N LYS A 178 -5.16 -15.99 -8.44
CA LYS A 178 -5.61 -16.46 -7.13
C LYS A 178 -6.35 -15.41 -6.31
N ALA A 179 -5.96 -14.14 -6.40
CA ALA A 179 -6.69 -13.04 -5.79
C ALA A 179 -8.11 -12.94 -6.36
N ARG A 180 -8.25 -12.96 -7.68
CA ARG A 180 -9.57 -12.91 -8.36
C ARG A 180 -10.45 -14.10 -7.99
N GLU A 181 -9.89 -15.31 -8.01
CA GLU A 181 -10.62 -16.54 -7.64
C GLU A 181 -11.20 -16.45 -6.21
N LYS A 182 -10.40 -15.94 -5.26
CA LYS A 182 -10.83 -15.77 -3.86
C LYS A 182 -11.84 -14.64 -3.68
N LEU A 183 -11.63 -13.50 -4.33
CA LEU A 183 -12.58 -12.38 -4.28
C LEU A 183 -13.91 -12.76 -4.89
N GLN A 184 -13.92 -13.48 -6.02
CA GLN A 184 -15.15 -13.96 -6.64
C GLN A 184 -15.93 -14.87 -5.70
N LYS A 185 -15.26 -15.82 -5.02
CA LYS A 185 -15.89 -16.70 -4.03
C LYS A 185 -16.49 -15.93 -2.84
N GLU A 186 -15.77 -14.95 -2.30
CA GLU A 186 -16.24 -14.13 -1.17
C GLU A 186 -17.40 -13.19 -1.56
N LEU A 187 -17.39 -12.67 -2.80
CA LEU A 187 -18.36 -11.68 -3.28
C LEU A 187 -19.57 -12.30 -3.99
N GLN A 188 -19.52 -13.58 -4.36
CA GLN A 188 -20.61 -14.30 -5.02
C GLN A 188 -21.98 -14.13 -4.33
N PRO A 189 -22.11 -14.18 -2.98
CA PRO A 189 -23.39 -14.00 -2.30
C PRO A 189 -24.01 -12.62 -2.47
N TYR A 190 -23.20 -11.59 -2.76
CA TYR A 190 -23.64 -10.21 -2.91
C TYR A 190 -24.00 -9.88 -4.35
N LEU A 191 -23.31 -10.50 -5.32
CA LEU A 191 -23.62 -10.37 -6.75
C LEU A 191 -24.94 -11.08 -7.13
N ALA A 192 -25.34 -12.11 -6.38
CA ALA A 192 -26.58 -12.85 -6.62
C ALA A 192 -27.85 -12.18 -6.05
N ARG A 193 -27.72 -11.24 -5.11
CA ARG A 193 -28.86 -10.52 -4.48
C ARG A 193 -29.28 -9.24 -5.21
N GLY A 194 -28.52 -8.81 -6.23
CA GLY A 194 -28.80 -7.60 -7.01
C GLY A 194 -29.60 -7.83 -8.30
N LYS A 195 -30.34 -8.94 -8.40
CA LYS A 195 -31.26 -9.23 -9.52
C LYS A 195 -32.70 -9.24 -9.03
#